data_AF-U4R4E9-F1
#
_entry.id   AF-U4R4E9-F1
#
_cell.length_a   1.000
_cell.length_b   1.000
_cell.length_c   1.000
_cell.angle_alpha   90.00
_cell.angle_beta   90.00
_cell.angle_gamma   90.00
#
_symmetry.space_group_name_H-M   'P 1'
#
loop_
_entity.id
_entity.type
_entity.pdbx_description
1 polymer ?
#
loop_
_entity_poly.entity_id
_entity_poly.type
_entity_poly.pdbx_seq_one_letter_code
_entity_poly.pdbx_strand_id
1 'polypeptide(L)'
;MSFLNDIEKKVMVFDGSMGIMLQSKGLEVGTCPEEWNVTHPDKVKEIYTAYRDAGANVIQSNTFQSNLMKLSEYGLQDKHYDINFAGVSLAKEVMGDNGYVAASIGPLGKLLEPFGELTFEKAYNTFKEQVVAVASGGADIISFETFTDVSEMRIALLAAKENCNLPVICSISYEQNGRTLMGSDPAVCAYILHSLGADMIGTNCSFGPEYMIRVAEIYGKTGLNFSIKPNAGIPQTVDGKLVYDETPEKFAKYAHEFIQNGARLVGGCCGTRPEFIAETSKVASESNAVSFPLNVDFITSSTKVISFEDIKRTAMGWIDINMEETLKKDLMAGDVSSITDTAMDLMEEDYGLIAIDVDVPGVDELLLSHVVKEAQTYLKQPFILKSDNPKSLEAALRIYKGRAGVITKASDCVDEILYKYGAVNVGGFISNEE
;
A
#
# COMPACT_ATOMS: atom_id res chain seq x y z
N MET A 1 -16.90 17.31 -9.12
CA MET A 1 -16.24 17.40 -7.81
C MET A 1 -15.02 16.49 -7.86
N SER A 2 -13.96 16.76 -7.10
CA SER A 2 -12.76 15.91 -7.07
C SER A 2 -12.61 15.35 -5.66
N PHE A 3 -12.46 14.02 -5.55
CA PHE A 3 -12.32 13.33 -4.28
C PHE A 3 -11.24 13.96 -3.39
N LEU A 4 -10.05 14.22 -3.96
CA LEU A 4 -8.93 14.81 -3.24
C LEU A 4 -9.25 16.21 -2.68
N ASN A 5 -10.04 17.01 -3.39
CA ASN A 5 -10.44 18.33 -2.90
C ASN A 5 -11.49 18.26 -1.79
N ASP A 6 -12.31 17.22 -1.76
CA ASP A 6 -13.36 17.06 -0.75
C ASP A 6 -12.80 16.56 0.57
N ILE A 7 -11.86 15.61 0.54
CA ILE A 7 -11.18 15.11 1.74
C ILE A 7 -10.34 16.18 2.44
N GLU A 8 -9.86 17.21 1.72
CA GLU A 8 -9.18 18.35 2.35
C GLU A 8 -10.14 19.23 3.17
N LYS A 9 -11.44 19.21 2.83
CA LYS A 9 -12.44 20.13 3.40
C LYS A 9 -13.29 19.49 4.49
N LYS A 10 -13.52 18.18 4.40
CA LYS A 10 -14.43 17.45 5.29
C LYS A 10 -13.97 16.01 5.47
N VAL A 11 -14.43 15.40 6.55
CA VAL A 11 -14.34 13.95 6.74
C VAL A 11 -15.37 13.29 5.83
N MET A 12 -14.93 12.30 5.06
CA MET A 12 -15.78 11.49 4.20
C MET A 12 -16.02 10.11 4.82
N VAL A 13 -17.05 9.42 4.35
CA VAL A 13 -17.48 8.12 4.89
C VAL A 13 -17.40 7.04 3.81
N PHE A 14 -16.64 5.98 4.09
CA PHE A 14 -16.66 4.73 3.36
C PHE A 14 -17.87 3.88 3.74
N ASP A 15 -18.23 2.95 2.88
CA ASP A 15 -19.18 1.87 3.18
C ASP A 15 -18.62 0.81 4.16
N GLY A 16 -19.40 -0.26 4.35
CA GLY A 16 -19.10 -1.38 5.25
C GLY A 16 -18.74 -2.68 4.52
N SER A 17 -19.05 -3.83 5.13
CA SER A 17 -18.69 -5.15 4.63
C SER A 17 -19.51 -5.63 3.41
N MET A 18 -18.90 -5.62 2.23
CA MET A 18 -19.47 -6.26 1.03
C MET A 18 -19.74 -7.75 1.24
N GLY A 19 -18.77 -8.51 1.76
CA GLY A 19 -18.88 -9.96 1.93
C GLY A 19 -20.04 -10.40 2.81
N ILE A 20 -20.26 -9.73 3.95
CA ILE A 20 -21.40 -10.03 4.85
C ILE A 20 -22.73 -9.71 4.18
N MET A 21 -22.80 -8.61 3.43
CA MET A 21 -24.01 -8.22 2.72
C MET A 21 -24.35 -9.22 1.62
N LEU A 22 -23.36 -9.70 0.85
CA LEU A 22 -23.55 -10.75 -0.15
C LEU A 22 -24.02 -12.07 0.49
N GLN A 23 -23.39 -12.50 1.58
CA GLN A 23 -23.82 -13.69 2.33
C GLN A 23 -25.27 -13.56 2.82
N SER A 24 -25.68 -12.38 3.31
CA SER A 24 -27.06 -12.13 3.74
C SER A 24 -28.08 -12.19 2.59
N LYS A 25 -27.63 -12.01 1.34
CA LYS A 25 -28.41 -12.13 0.10
C LYS A 25 -28.36 -13.55 -0.51
N GLY A 26 -27.72 -14.49 0.18
CA GLY A 26 -27.66 -15.91 -0.17
C GLY A 26 -26.39 -16.35 -0.92
N LEU A 27 -25.29 -15.58 -0.86
CA LEU A 27 -24.01 -16.05 -1.38
C LEU A 27 -23.51 -17.24 -0.56
N GLU A 28 -23.25 -18.36 -1.24
CA GLU A 28 -22.76 -19.58 -0.60
C GLU A 28 -21.26 -19.51 -0.30
N VAL A 29 -20.85 -20.09 0.82
CA VAL A 29 -19.44 -20.19 1.20
C VAL A 29 -18.68 -21.02 0.18
N GLY A 30 -17.52 -20.52 -0.25
CA GLY A 30 -16.67 -21.21 -1.23
C GLY A 30 -16.99 -20.89 -2.70
N THR A 31 -18.00 -20.05 -2.97
CA THR A 31 -18.23 -19.48 -4.30
C THR A 31 -17.47 -18.17 -4.48
N CYS A 32 -17.31 -17.69 -5.73
CA CYS A 32 -16.67 -16.41 -6.04
C CYS A 32 -17.67 -15.25 -5.82
N PRO A 33 -17.46 -14.37 -4.81
CA PRO A 33 -18.34 -13.23 -4.59
C PRO A 33 -18.39 -12.27 -5.78
N GLU A 34 -17.28 -12.07 -6.47
CA GLU A 34 -17.17 -11.10 -7.56
C GLU A 34 -17.92 -11.55 -8.82
N GLU A 35 -18.12 -12.86 -9.04
CA GLU A 35 -18.94 -13.37 -10.15
C GLU A 35 -20.38 -12.83 -10.11
N TRP A 36 -20.88 -12.45 -8.93
CA TRP A 36 -22.21 -11.85 -8.79
C TRP A 36 -22.35 -10.50 -9.49
N ASN A 37 -21.25 -9.81 -9.80
CA ASN A 37 -21.29 -8.60 -10.62
C ASN A 37 -21.92 -8.85 -11.99
N VAL A 38 -21.76 -10.06 -12.54
CA VAL A 38 -22.30 -10.43 -13.85
C VAL A 38 -23.55 -11.30 -13.71
N THR A 39 -23.55 -12.23 -12.75
CA THR A 39 -24.63 -13.23 -12.62
C THR A 39 -25.82 -12.75 -11.79
N HIS A 40 -25.61 -11.81 -10.87
CA HIS A 40 -26.63 -11.30 -9.94
C HIS A 40 -26.54 -9.78 -9.73
N PRO A 41 -26.46 -8.96 -10.82
CA PRO A 41 -26.17 -7.53 -10.73
C PRO A 41 -27.19 -6.77 -9.86
N ASP A 42 -28.47 -7.15 -9.89
CA ASP A 42 -29.51 -6.48 -9.11
C ASP A 42 -29.26 -6.62 -7.60
N LYS A 43 -28.83 -7.81 -7.13
CA LYS A 43 -28.48 -8.03 -5.72
C LYS A 43 -27.29 -7.20 -5.29
N VAL A 44 -26.29 -7.05 -6.16
CA VAL A 44 -25.10 -6.23 -5.89
C VAL A 44 -25.49 -4.74 -5.82
N LYS A 45 -26.33 -4.25 -6.75
CA LYS A 45 -26.88 -2.88 -6.71
C LYS A 45 -27.69 -2.59 -5.46
N GLU A 46 -28.47 -3.55 -4.97
CA GLU A 46 -29.20 -3.41 -3.69
C GLU A 46 -28.24 -3.16 -2.52
N ILE A 47 -27.07 -3.80 -2.49
CA ILE A 47 -26.06 -3.60 -1.44
C ILE A 47 -25.45 -2.21 -1.54
N TYR A 48 -25.03 -1.79 -2.74
CA TYR A 48 -24.54 -0.42 -2.95
C TYR A 48 -25.57 0.62 -2.54
N THR A 49 -26.84 0.40 -2.91
CA THR A 49 -27.95 1.29 -2.58
C THR A 49 -28.10 1.40 -1.06
N ALA A 50 -28.05 0.27 -0.35
CA ALA A 50 -28.16 0.25 1.10
C ALA A 50 -27.04 1.07 1.80
N TYR A 51 -25.80 1.00 1.32
CA TYR A 51 -24.70 1.79 1.89
C TYR A 51 -24.76 3.27 1.49
N ARG A 52 -25.13 3.59 0.24
CA ARG A 52 -25.39 4.97 -0.19
C ARG A 52 -26.44 5.63 0.69
N ASP A 53 -27.56 4.94 0.87
CA ASP A 53 -28.71 5.46 1.62
C ASP A 53 -28.42 5.55 3.13
N ALA A 54 -27.45 4.76 3.62
CA ALA A 54 -26.89 4.90 4.96
C ALA A 54 -25.91 6.08 5.13
N GLY A 55 -25.61 6.83 4.07
CA GLY A 55 -24.76 8.02 4.14
C GLY A 55 -23.31 7.81 3.73
N ALA A 56 -22.95 6.66 3.14
CA ALA A 56 -21.62 6.49 2.56
C ALA A 56 -21.39 7.53 1.44
N ASN A 57 -20.28 8.25 1.50
CA ASN A 57 -19.84 9.14 0.42
C ASN A 57 -18.97 8.42 -0.60
N VAL A 58 -18.34 7.31 -0.20
CA VAL A 58 -17.51 6.47 -1.05
C VAL A 58 -17.96 5.02 -0.90
N ILE A 59 -18.34 4.39 -2.01
CA ILE A 59 -18.71 2.96 -2.07
C ILE A 59 -17.55 2.17 -2.68
N GLN A 60 -17.27 1.01 -2.11
CA GLN A 60 -16.28 0.10 -2.62
C GLN A 60 -16.91 -0.90 -3.60
N SER A 61 -16.34 -1.06 -4.79
CA SER A 61 -16.80 -2.06 -5.75
C SER A 61 -16.59 -3.49 -5.23
N ASN A 62 -17.40 -4.42 -5.72
CA ASN A 62 -17.29 -5.84 -5.38
C ASN A 62 -16.21 -6.49 -6.26
N THR A 63 -14.97 -6.07 -6.08
CA THR A 63 -13.82 -6.47 -6.93
C THR A 63 -12.60 -6.90 -6.13
N PHE A 64 -12.72 -7.01 -4.80
CA PHE A 64 -11.60 -7.21 -3.87
C PHE A 64 -10.63 -8.30 -4.32
N GLN A 65 -11.09 -9.52 -4.62
CA GLN A 65 -10.22 -10.59 -5.10
C GLN A 65 -10.38 -10.90 -6.59
N SER A 66 -10.86 -9.96 -7.40
CA SER A 66 -11.12 -10.18 -8.82
C SER A 66 -9.85 -10.12 -9.70
N ASN A 67 -8.70 -10.57 -9.20
CA ASN A 67 -7.48 -10.66 -10.00
C ASN A 67 -7.37 -12.01 -10.72
N LEU A 68 -6.56 -12.10 -11.78
CA LEU A 68 -6.39 -13.33 -12.56
C LEU A 68 -6.07 -14.57 -11.70
N MET A 69 -5.15 -14.42 -10.75
CA MET A 69 -4.69 -15.56 -9.94
C MET A 69 -5.84 -16.11 -9.10
N LYS A 70 -6.60 -15.26 -8.42
CA LYS A 70 -7.71 -15.71 -7.59
C LYS A 70 -8.88 -16.22 -8.43
N LEU A 71 -9.23 -15.53 -9.53
CA LEU A 71 -10.30 -15.98 -10.41
C LEU A 71 -10.00 -17.34 -11.06
N SER A 72 -8.73 -17.68 -11.26
CA SER A 72 -8.33 -19.00 -11.78
C SER A 72 -8.68 -20.15 -10.84
N GLU A 73 -8.74 -19.94 -9.52
CA GLU A 73 -9.19 -20.94 -8.54
C GLU A 73 -10.66 -21.34 -8.76
N TYR A 74 -11.43 -20.46 -9.40
CA TYR A 74 -12.84 -20.65 -9.75
C TYR A 74 -13.06 -20.96 -11.25
N GLY A 75 -11.99 -21.03 -12.05
CA GLY A 75 -12.09 -21.18 -13.51
C GLY A 75 -12.67 -19.96 -14.22
N LEU A 76 -12.55 -18.77 -13.62
CA LEU A 76 -13.13 -17.51 -14.11
C LEU A 76 -12.08 -16.52 -14.66
N GLN A 77 -10.82 -16.93 -14.80
CA GLN A 77 -9.73 -16.05 -15.25
C GLN A 77 -10.02 -15.38 -16.61
N ASP A 78 -10.70 -16.08 -17.53
CA ASP A 78 -11.04 -15.54 -18.85
C ASP A 78 -12.15 -14.48 -18.80
N LYS A 79 -12.87 -14.37 -17.67
CA LYS A 79 -13.92 -13.37 -17.41
C LYS A 79 -13.41 -12.21 -16.55
N HIS A 80 -12.12 -12.15 -16.25
CA HIS A 80 -11.53 -11.16 -15.36
C HIS A 80 -11.92 -9.72 -15.69
N TYR A 81 -11.81 -9.33 -16.96
CA TYR A 81 -12.14 -7.97 -17.38
C TYR A 81 -13.62 -7.65 -17.12
N ASP A 82 -14.53 -8.52 -17.57
CA ASP A 82 -15.97 -8.31 -17.47
C ASP A 82 -16.45 -8.27 -16.00
N ILE A 83 -15.89 -9.12 -15.13
CA ILE A 83 -16.25 -9.15 -13.71
C ILE A 83 -15.83 -7.85 -13.00
N ASN A 84 -14.60 -7.37 -13.24
CA ASN A 84 -14.11 -6.12 -12.66
C ASN A 84 -14.87 -4.90 -13.20
N PHE A 85 -15.02 -4.82 -14.52
CA PHE A 85 -15.72 -3.75 -15.20
C PHE A 85 -17.16 -3.63 -14.70
N ALA A 86 -17.87 -4.75 -14.60
CA ALA A 86 -19.25 -4.79 -14.11
C ALA A 86 -19.32 -4.35 -12.64
N GLY A 87 -18.43 -4.85 -11.77
CA GLY A 87 -18.45 -4.49 -10.34
C GLY A 87 -18.37 -2.98 -10.10
N VAL A 88 -17.49 -2.29 -10.84
CA VAL A 88 -17.37 -0.83 -10.76
C VAL A 88 -18.55 -0.13 -11.43
N SER A 89 -18.96 -0.56 -12.62
CA SER A 89 -20.05 0.06 -13.39
C SER A 89 -21.37 0.05 -12.61
N LEU A 90 -21.67 -1.05 -11.92
CA LEU A 90 -22.85 -1.19 -11.05
C LEU A 90 -22.80 -0.20 -9.89
N ALA A 91 -21.64 -0.05 -9.24
CA ALA A 91 -21.46 0.92 -8.16
C ALA A 91 -21.61 2.35 -8.68
N LYS A 92 -21.06 2.68 -9.86
CA LYS A 92 -21.20 3.99 -10.49
C LYS A 92 -22.63 4.32 -10.86
N GLU A 93 -23.39 3.35 -11.38
CA GLU A 93 -24.82 3.53 -11.67
C GLU A 93 -25.61 3.88 -10.41
N VAL A 94 -25.33 3.20 -9.29
CA VAL A 94 -26.00 3.45 -8.01
C VAL A 94 -25.57 4.77 -7.39
N MET A 95 -24.28 5.10 -7.42
CA MET A 95 -23.77 6.30 -6.78
C MET A 95 -24.17 7.57 -7.53
N GLY A 96 -24.16 7.52 -8.87
CA GLY A 96 -24.39 8.68 -9.72
C GLY A 96 -23.46 9.84 -9.34
N ASP A 97 -24.01 11.04 -9.22
CA ASP A 97 -23.28 12.25 -8.81
C ASP A 97 -23.26 12.47 -7.29
N ASN A 98 -23.80 11.54 -6.49
CA ASN A 98 -23.97 11.73 -5.03
C ASN A 98 -22.69 11.43 -4.23
N GLY A 99 -21.63 10.95 -4.88
CA GLY A 99 -20.34 10.67 -4.26
C GLY A 99 -19.44 9.87 -5.19
N TYR A 100 -18.58 9.03 -4.62
CA TYR A 100 -17.48 8.39 -5.34
C TYR A 100 -17.52 6.87 -5.27
N VAL A 101 -16.94 6.21 -6.26
CA VAL A 101 -16.72 4.77 -6.28
C VAL A 101 -15.23 4.48 -6.21
N ALA A 102 -14.85 3.73 -5.18
CA ALA A 102 -13.52 3.19 -5.03
C ALA A 102 -13.47 1.75 -5.57
N ALA A 103 -12.57 1.50 -6.52
CA ALA A 103 -12.25 0.16 -6.95
C ALA A 103 -11.54 -0.58 -5.81
N SER A 104 -12.20 -1.56 -5.19
CA SER A 104 -11.59 -2.40 -4.15
C SER A 104 -10.67 -3.42 -4.77
N ILE A 105 -9.39 -3.40 -4.40
CA ILE A 105 -8.37 -4.36 -4.86
C ILE A 105 -7.62 -4.90 -3.63
N GLY A 106 -7.65 -6.21 -3.44
CA GLY A 106 -6.98 -6.91 -2.36
C GLY A 106 -5.59 -7.45 -2.74
N PRO A 107 -4.85 -8.01 -1.77
CA PRO A 107 -3.58 -8.69 -2.03
C PRO A 107 -3.79 -9.98 -2.85
N LEU A 108 -2.72 -10.45 -3.47
CA LEU A 108 -2.71 -11.63 -4.34
C LEU A 108 -2.67 -12.94 -3.54
N GLY A 109 -2.43 -12.86 -2.22
CA GLY A 109 -2.45 -14.00 -1.31
C GLY A 109 -1.26 -14.95 -1.46
N LYS A 110 -0.18 -14.50 -2.12
CA LYS A 110 1.07 -15.26 -2.29
C LYS A 110 2.26 -14.45 -1.79
N LEU A 111 3.22 -15.13 -1.17
CA LEU A 111 4.46 -14.51 -0.72
C LEU A 111 5.36 -14.15 -1.91
N LEU A 112 5.94 -12.96 -1.86
CA LEU A 112 6.93 -12.49 -2.82
C LEU A 112 8.27 -13.23 -2.67
N GLU A 113 9.04 -13.30 -3.75
CA GLU A 113 10.44 -13.72 -3.68
C GLU A 113 11.25 -12.89 -2.65
N PRO A 114 12.23 -13.50 -1.97
CA PRO A 114 12.64 -14.91 -2.05
C PRO A 114 11.85 -15.85 -1.12
N PHE A 115 10.88 -15.33 -0.34
CA PHE A 115 10.13 -16.13 0.64
C PHE A 115 8.95 -16.92 0.05
N GLY A 116 8.60 -16.65 -1.21
CA GLY A 116 7.63 -17.40 -1.98
C GLY A 116 7.91 -17.37 -3.48
N GLU A 117 6.93 -17.81 -4.26
CA GLU A 117 7.04 -17.98 -5.72
C GLU A 117 6.60 -16.75 -6.54
N LEU A 118 6.08 -15.70 -5.89
CA LEU A 118 5.55 -14.55 -6.59
C LEU A 118 6.68 -13.57 -6.93
N THR A 119 7.08 -13.55 -8.20
CA THR A 119 8.03 -12.55 -8.73
C THR A 119 7.40 -11.16 -8.77
N PHE A 120 8.22 -10.10 -8.73
CA PHE A 120 7.79 -8.72 -8.94
C PHE A 120 6.95 -8.55 -10.21
N GLU A 121 7.44 -9.05 -11.36
CA GLU A 121 6.78 -8.87 -12.66
C GLU A 121 5.41 -9.56 -12.72
N LYS A 122 5.29 -10.76 -12.16
CA LYS A 122 4.00 -11.46 -12.09
C LYS A 122 3.00 -10.72 -11.21
N ALA A 123 3.42 -10.20 -10.05
CA ALA A 123 2.57 -9.38 -9.19
C ALA A 123 2.14 -8.09 -9.90
N TYR A 124 3.10 -7.36 -10.48
CA TYR A 124 2.86 -6.11 -11.21
C TYR A 124 1.85 -6.31 -12.34
N ASN A 125 2.06 -7.31 -13.21
CA ASN A 125 1.16 -7.56 -14.34
C ASN A 125 -0.24 -7.98 -13.88
N THR A 126 -0.34 -8.77 -12.81
CA THR A 126 -1.64 -9.17 -12.24
C THR A 126 -2.41 -7.96 -11.71
N PHE A 127 -1.75 -7.05 -10.97
CA PHE A 127 -2.40 -5.82 -10.51
C PHE A 127 -2.74 -4.87 -11.66
N LYS A 128 -1.84 -4.72 -12.63
CA LYS A 128 -2.04 -3.86 -13.81
C LYS A 128 -3.31 -4.23 -14.55
N GLU A 129 -3.51 -5.52 -14.84
CA GLU A 129 -4.70 -5.96 -15.56
C GLU A 129 -5.97 -5.63 -14.79
N GLN A 130 -5.99 -5.84 -13.48
CA GLN A 130 -7.13 -5.51 -12.64
C GLN A 130 -7.39 -4.00 -12.61
N VAL A 131 -6.34 -3.18 -12.39
CA VAL A 131 -6.40 -1.71 -12.42
C VAL A 131 -7.01 -1.21 -13.74
N VAL A 132 -6.55 -1.73 -14.88
CA VAL A 132 -7.05 -1.32 -16.20
C VAL A 132 -8.54 -1.64 -16.34
N ALA A 133 -8.98 -2.81 -15.89
CA ALA A 133 -10.38 -3.23 -15.98
C ALA A 133 -11.30 -2.36 -15.09
N VAL A 134 -10.91 -2.12 -13.82
CA VAL A 134 -11.70 -1.31 -12.89
C VAL A 134 -11.73 0.17 -13.28
N ALA A 135 -10.62 0.71 -13.78
CA ALA A 135 -10.57 2.08 -14.29
C ALA A 135 -11.47 2.25 -15.51
N SER A 136 -11.49 1.26 -16.42
CA SER A 136 -12.38 1.25 -17.58
C SER A 136 -13.86 1.16 -17.20
N GLY A 137 -14.17 0.53 -16.06
CA GLY A 137 -15.51 0.50 -15.46
C GLY A 137 -15.98 1.85 -14.87
N GLY A 138 -15.11 2.88 -14.87
CA GLY A 138 -15.46 4.23 -14.45
C GLY A 138 -15.20 4.52 -12.98
N ALA A 139 -14.26 3.81 -12.34
CA ALA A 139 -13.88 4.06 -10.94
C ALA A 139 -13.39 5.50 -10.75
N ASP A 140 -13.68 6.09 -9.60
CA ASP A 140 -13.17 7.42 -9.24
C ASP A 140 -11.85 7.33 -8.47
N ILE A 141 -11.61 6.19 -7.80
CA ILE A 141 -10.49 5.96 -6.89
C ILE A 141 -10.02 4.51 -7.06
N ILE A 142 -8.71 4.26 -7.03
CA ILE A 142 -8.16 2.91 -6.81
C ILE A 142 -7.92 2.74 -5.31
N SER A 143 -8.55 1.76 -4.69
CA SER A 143 -8.41 1.49 -3.26
C SER A 143 -7.84 0.11 -3.04
N PHE A 144 -6.53 0.05 -2.82
CA PHE A 144 -5.86 -1.15 -2.36
C PHE A 144 -6.13 -1.36 -0.88
N GLU A 145 -6.61 -2.53 -0.49
CA GLU A 145 -6.99 -2.81 0.90
C GLU A 145 -6.52 -4.18 1.39
N THR A 146 -6.33 -4.28 2.70
CA THR A 146 -5.98 -5.52 3.42
C THR A 146 -4.62 -6.11 3.03
N PHE A 147 -3.67 -5.30 2.55
CA PHE A 147 -2.32 -5.80 2.30
C PHE A 147 -1.58 -6.00 3.61
N THR A 148 -0.85 -7.12 3.72
CA THR A 148 -0.07 -7.48 4.90
C THR A 148 1.44 -7.44 4.65
N ASP A 149 1.86 -7.04 3.45
CA ASP A 149 3.25 -6.76 3.08
C ASP A 149 3.31 -5.44 2.32
N VAL A 150 4.11 -4.48 2.83
CA VAL A 150 4.32 -3.19 2.16
C VAL A 150 5.01 -3.37 0.81
N SER A 151 5.82 -4.41 0.64
CA SER A 151 6.51 -4.70 -0.62
C SER A 151 5.52 -5.05 -1.73
N GLU A 152 4.52 -5.88 -1.43
CA GLU A 152 3.43 -6.19 -2.36
C GLU A 152 2.58 -4.96 -2.66
N MET A 153 2.26 -4.14 -1.64
CA MET A 153 1.54 -2.89 -1.83
C MET A 153 2.30 -1.90 -2.73
N ARG A 154 3.63 -1.82 -2.62
CA ARG A 154 4.45 -0.98 -3.54
C ARG A 154 4.27 -1.42 -4.99
N ILE A 155 4.26 -2.73 -5.25
CA ILE A 155 4.07 -3.27 -6.61
C ILE A 155 2.67 -2.92 -7.13
N ALA A 156 1.65 -3.06 -6.28
CA ALA A 156 0.27 -2.69 -6.61
C ALA A 156 0.14 -1.19 -6.92
N LEU A 157 0.74 -0.33 -6.09
CA LEU A 157 0.77 1.12 -6.30
C LEU A 157 1.47 1.49 -7.60
N LEU A 158 2.64 0.90 -7.90
CA LEU A 158 3.32 1.10 -9.19
C LEU A 158 2.42 0.70 -10.36
N ALA A 159 1.74 -0.44 -10.27
CA ALA A 159 0.80 -0.88 -11.31
C ALA A 159 -0.35 0.12 -11.50
N ALA A 160 -0.86 0.73 -10.42
CA ALA A 160 -1.86 1.79 -10.51
C ALA A 160 -1.34 3.07 -11.17
N LYS A 161 -0.25 3.64 -10.62
CA LYS A 161 0.30 4.94 -11.08
C LYS A 161 0.82 4.89 -12.52
N GLU A 162 1.30 3.73 -12.98
CA GLU A 162 1.81 3.56 -14.35
C GLU A 162 0.69 3.27 -15.38
N ASN A 163 -0.53 2.95 -14.96
CA ASN A 163 -1.60 2.51 -15.88
C ASN A 163 -2.93 3.27 -15.75
N CYS A 164 -3.09 4.16 -14.76
CA CYS A 164 -4.20 5.12 -14.70
C CYS A 164 -3.81 6.39 -13.91
N ASN A 165 -4.63 7.44 -14.03
CA ASN A 165 -4.44 8.72 -13.34
C ASN A 165 -5.42 8.94 -12.17
N LEU A 166 -6.07 7.87 -11.70
CA LEU A 166 -7.01 7.96 -10.59
C LEU A 166 -6.25 8.15 -9.26
N PRO A 167 -6.84 8.86 -8.29
CA PRO A 167 -6.35 8.86 -6.92
C PRO A 167 -6.20 7.44 -6.38
N VAL A 168 -5.12 7.19 -5.64
CA VAL A 168 -4.83 5.87 -5.06
C VAL A 168 -4.81 5.92 -3.54
N ILE A 169 -5.60 5.03 -2.92
CA ILE A 169 -5.59 4.75 -1.49
C ILE A 169 -4.84 3.44 -1.26
N CYS A 170 -3.84 3.44 -0.38
CA CYS A 170 -3.06 2.25 -0.03
C CYS A 170 -3.31 1.88 1.44
N SER A 171 -4.13 0.86 1.68
CA SER A 171 -4.49 0.41 3.03
C SER A 171 -3.76 -0.88 3.45
N ILE A 172 -3.08 -0.80 4.59
CA ILE A 172 -2.31 -1.89 5.20
C ILE A 172 -3.06 -2.48 6.41
N SER A 173 -3.09 -3.80 6.51
CA SER A 173 -3.57 -4.52 7.69
C SER A 173 -2.40 -4.95 8.56
N TYR A 174 -2.50 -4.68 9.87
CA TYR A 174 -1.44 -4.95 10.84
C TYR A 174 -1.82 -6.10 11.76
N GLU A 175 -0.81 -6.89 12.15
CA GLU A 175 -0.89 -7.92 13.16
C GLU A 175 -0.98 -7.31 14.57
N GLN A 176 -1.35 -8.12 15.57
CA GLN A 176 -1.56 -7.68 16.96
C GLN A 176 -0.32 -6.98 17.56
N ASN A 177 0.86 -7.33 17.07
CA ASN A 177 2.14 -6.81 17.56
C ASN A 177 2.47 -5.38 17.07
N GLY A 178 1.63 -4.72 16.27
CA GLY A 178 1.95 -3.40 15.73
C GLY A 178 2.47 -3.41 14.30
N ARG A 179 2.67 -4.57 13.67
CA ARG A 179 3.49 -4.69 12.45
C ARG A 179 2.80 -5.47 11.33
N THR A 180 3.26 -5.28 10.12
CA THR A 180 2.89 -6.11 8.96
C THR A 180 3.46 -7.52 9.12
N LEU A 181 3.03 -8.46 8.26
CA LEU A 181 3.55 -9.84 8.25
C LEU A 181 5.08 -9.85 8.10
N MET A 182 5.62 -8.92 7.32
CA MET A 182 7.06 -8.78 7.05
C MET A 182 7.79 -7.85 8.05
N GLY A 183 7.10 -7.38 9.09
CA GLY A 183 7.70 -6.67 10.23
C GLY A 183 7.74 -5.13 10.12
N SER A 184 7.17 -4.53 9.07
CA SER A 184 7.09 -3.07 8.92
C SER A 184 6.10 -2.48 9.93
N ASP A 185 6.47 -1.39 10.59
CA ASP A 185 5.52 -0.64 11.42
C ASP A 185 4.69 0.36 10.59
N PRO A 186 3.65 0.98 11.18
CA PRO A 186 2.76 1.84 10.42
C PRO A 186 3.41 3.10 9.88
N ALA A 187 4.34 3.73 10.62
CA ALA A 187 5.02 4.93 10.16
C ALA A 187 5.90 4.64 8.94
N VAL A 188 6.67 3.54 8.98
CA VAL A 188 7.47 3.08 7.84
C VAL A 188 6.59 2.85 6.62
N CYS A 189 5.46 2.15 6.76
CA CYS A 189 4.55 1.90 5.65
C CYS A 189 4.00 3.20 5.06
N ALA A 190 3.53 4.11 5.92
CA ALA A 190 2.98 5.39 5.52
C ALA A 190 3.98 6.21 4.67
N TYR A 191 5.22 6.29 5.15
CA TYR A 191 6.31 7.01 4.51
C TYR A 191 6.73 6.42 3.17
N ILE A 192 6.83 5.08 3.07
CA ILE A 192 7.12 4.40 1.80
C ILE A 192 6.04 4.71 0.77
N LEU A 193 4.77 4.51 1.14
CA LEU A 193 3.65 4.60 0.22
C LEU A 193 3.37 6.03 -0.23
N HIS A 194 3.45 6.99 0.69
CA HIS A 194 3.35 8.40 0.34
C HIS A 194 4.43 8.82 -0.65
N SER A 195 5.68 8.42 -0.38
CA SER A 195 6.81 8.80 -1.24
C SER A 195 6.68 8.20 -2.64
N LEU A 196 6.09 7.00 -2.76
CA LEU A 196 5.80 6.34 -4.03
C LEU A 196 4.56 6.93 -4.76
N GLY A 197 3.93 7.96 -4.20
CA GLY A 197 2.85 8.72 -4.85
C GLY A 197 1.43 8.22 -4.52
N ALA A 198 1.23 7.54 -3.39
CA ALA A 198 -0.10 7.31 -2.84
C ALA A 198 -0.74 8.64 -2.42
N ASP A 199 -1.98 8.88 -2.84
CA ASP A 199 -2.72 10.10 -2.51
C ASP A 199 -3.30 10.06 -1.08
N MET A 200 -3.50 8.85 -0.55
CA MET A 200 -3.93 8.61 0.83
C MET A 200 -3.41 7.26 1.31
N ILE A 201 -2.93 7.20 2.55
CA ILE A 201 -2.61 5.93 3.22
C ILE A 201 -3.84 5.38 3.95
N GLY A 202 -3.84 4.13 4.37
CA GLY A 202 -4.98 3.60 5.11
C GLY A 202 -4.66 2.40 5.97
N THR A 203 -5.61 2.06 6.82
CA THR A 203 -5.60 0.77 7.50
C THR A 203 -7.01 0.21 7.63
N ASN A 204 -7.14 -1.11 7.50
CA ASN A 204 -8.43 -1.79 7.60
C ASN A 204 -8.30 -3.19 8.22
N CYS A 205 -9.44 -3.73 8.61
CA CYS A 205 -9.62 -5.06 9.20
C CYS A 205 -8.85 -5.28 10.51
N SER A 206 -7.54 -5.55 10.51
CA SER A 206 -6.63 -5.57 11.70
C SER A 206 -7.25 -6.15 13.00
N PHE A 207 -6.78 -5.75 14.19
CA PHE A 207 -7.19 -6.29 15.49
C PHE A 207 -8.33 -5.48 16.19
N GLY A 208 -9.30 -4.97 15.42
CA GLY A 208 -10.48 -4.26 15.93
C GLY A 208 -10.27 -2.76 16.21
N PRO A 209 -11.34 -2.01 16.55
CA PRO A 209 -11.30 -0.55 16.63
C PRO A 209 -10.33 0.04 17.66
N GLU A 210 -10.25 -0.54 18.86
CA GLU A 210 -9.38 -0.05 19.94
C GLU A 210 -7.90 -0.05 19.54
N TYR A 211 -7.45 -1.16 18.95
CA TYR A 211 -6.09 -1.29 18.44
C TYR A 211 -5.80 -0.28 17.32
N MET A 212 -6.79 -0.03 16.48
CA MET A 212 -6.68 0.88 15.36
C MET A 212 -6.59 2.35 15.76
N ILE A 213 -6.97 2.73 16.99
CA ILE A 213 -6.70 4.07 17.54
C ILE A 213 -5.19 4.33 17.57
N ARG A 214 -4.40 3.36 18.03
CA ARG A 214 -2.94 3.48 18.06
C ARG A 214 -2.35 3.67 16.67
N VAL A 215 -2.91 3.00 15.66
CA VAL A 215 -2.49 3.19 14.26
C VAL A 215 -2.87 4.59 13.78
N ALA A 216 -4.07 5.08 14.11
CA ALA A 216 -4.52 6.43 13.80
C ALA A 216 -3.61 7.51 14.44
N GLU A 217 -3.19 7.33 15.69
CA GLU A 217 -2.22 8.23 16.34
C GLU A 217 -0.87 8.27 15.60
N ILE A 218 -0.37 7.11 15.14
CA ILE A 218 0.87 7.02 14.38
C ILE A 218 0.73 7.71 13.03
N TYR A 219 -0.35 7.44 12.30
CA TYR A 219 -0.64 8.09 11.02
C TYR A 219 -0.84 9.59 11.18
N GLY A 220 -1.57 10.04 12.19
CA GLY A 220 -1.75 11.46 12.51
C GLY A 220 -0.41 12.19 12.70
N LYS A 221 0.56 11.56 13.38
CA LYS A 221 1.92 12.13 13.55
C LYS A 221 2.71 12.28 12.25
N THR A 222 2.35 11.57 11.18
CA THR A 222 3.00 11.76 9.86
C THR A 222 2.49 13.00 9.14
N GLY A 223 1.31 13.51 9.51
CA GLY A 223 0.62 14.60 8.80
C GLY A 223 -0.02 14.20 7.48
N LEU A 224 0.05 12.92 7.10
CA LEU A 224 -0.55 12.40 5.87
C LEU A 224 -2.06 12.24 6.02
N ASN A 225 -2.79 12.45 4.92
CA ASN A 225 -4.20 12.06 4.84
C ASN A 225 -4.31 10.55 4.92
N PHE A 226 -5.20 10.07 5.78
CA PHE A 226 -5.42 8.64 5.93
C PHE A 226 -6.88 8.23 6.04
N SER A 227 -7.15 7.01 5.57
CA SER A 227 -8.41 6.30 5.76
C SER A 227 -8.32 5.25 6.86
N ILE A 228 -9.45 4.92 7.47
CA ILE A 228 -9.52 3.88 8.50
C ILE A 228 -10.86 3.15 8.47
N LYS A 229 -10.78 1.81 8.39
CA LYS A 229 -11.96 0.92 8.32
C LYS A 229 -11.78 -0.27 9.28
N PRO A 230 -12.08 -0.13 10.58
CA PRO A 230 -11.98 -1.26 11.50
C PRO A 230 -13.07 -2.30 11.28
N ASN A 231 -12.82 -3.52 11.78
CA ASN A 231 -13.86 -4.51 11.97
C ASN A 231 -14.87 -4.07 13.04
N ALA A 232 -16.09 -4.63 13.02
CA ALA A 232 -17.10 -4.42 14.07
C ALA A 232 -16.74 -5.20 15.35
N GLY A 233 -15.58 -4.91 15.95
CA GLY A 233 -15.02 -5.66 17.07
C GLY A 233 -14.16 -6.86 16.62
N ILE A 234 -13.71 -7.64 17.60
CA ILE A 234 -12.92 -8.85 17.37
C ILE A 234 -13.89 -10.01 17.08
N PRO A 235 -13.76 -10.74 15.95
CA PRO A 235 -14.68 -11.81 15.63
C PRO A 235 -14.58 -12.95 16.64
N GLN A 236 -15.74 -13.43 17.10
CA GLN A 236 -15.86 -14.65 17.89
C GLN A 236 -16.39 -15.77 17.01
N THR A 237 -15.86 -16.98 17.20
CA THR A 237 -16.43 -18.16 16.53
C THR A 237 -17.54 -18.74 17.39
N VAL A 238 -18.77 -18.67 16.92
CA VAL A 238 -19.96 -19.27 17.55
C VAL A 238 -20.59 -20.21 16.54
N ASP A 239 -20.69 -21.51 16.86
CA ASP A 239 -21.23 -22.55 15.99
C ASP A 239 -20.58 -22.60 14.58
N GLY A 240 -19.27 -22.36 14.51
CA GLY A 240 -18.52 -22.34 13.25
C GLY A 240 -18.75 -21.09 12.38
N LYS A 241 -19.48 -20.09 12.89
CA LYS A 241 -19.71 -18.79 12.24
C LYS A 241 -18.98 -17.68 12.98
N LEU A 242 -18.45 -16.72 12.23
CA LEU A 242 -17.88 -15.50 12.80
C LEU A 242 -19.02 -14.57 13.23
N VAL A 243 -19.04 -14.20 14.50
CA VAL A 243 -19.99 -13.27 15.11
C VAL A 243 -19.23 -12.06 15.64
N TYR A 244 -19.80 -10.89 15.41
CA TYR A 244 -19.31 -9.59 15.85
C TYR A 244 -20.31 -9.03 16.86
N ASP A 245 -19.86 -8.66 18.06
CA ASP A 245 -20.71 -8.20 19.17
C ASP A 245 -20.72 -6.68 19.33
N GLU A 246 -20.02 -5.96 18.46
CA GLU A 246 -19.97 -4.50 18.49
C GLU A 246 -21.30 -3.89 18.00
N THR A 247 -21.73 -2.82 18.67
CA THR A 247 -22.96 -2.08 18.29
C THR A 247 -22.64 -0.85 17.43
N PRO A 248 -23.53 -0.42 16.51
CA PRO A 248 -23.34 0.79 15.72
C PRO A 248 -22.94 2.03 16.53
N GLU A 249 -23.56 2.25 17.69
CA GLU A 249 -23.32 3.43 18.52
C GLU A 249 -21.93 3.42 19.17
N LYS A 250 -21.45 2.24 19.58
CA LYS A 250 -20.08 2.08 20.09
C LYS A 250 -19.06 2.23 18.97
N PHE A 251 -19.32 1.63 17.81
CA PHE A 251 -18.47 1.75 16.64
C PHE A 251 -18.27 3.22 16.21
N ALA A 252 -19.34 4.01 16.21
CA ALA A 252 -19.30 5.43 15.84
C ALA A 252 -18.47 6.29 16.82
N LYS A 253 -18.33 5.89 18.09
CA LYS A 253 -17.42 6.57 19.04
C LYS A 253 -15.96 6.42 18.62
N TYR A 254 -15.55 5.25 18.13
CA TYR A 254 -14.21 5.08 17.58
C TYR A 254 -14.00 5.92 16.33
N ALA A 255 -15.01 6.05 15.47
CA ALA A 255 -14.94 6.93 14.31
C ALA A 255 -14.63 8.39 14.71
N HIS A 256 -15.25 8.89 15.79
CA HIS A 256 -14.93 10.21 16.32
C HIS A 256 -13.47 10.30 16.75
N GLU A 257 -12.95 9.32 17.49
CA GLU A 257 -11.56 9.29 17.95
C GLU A 257 -10.56 9.23 16.78
N PHE A 258 -10.86 8.47 15.72
CA PHE A 258 -10.02 8.45 14.53
C PHE A 258 -9.98 9.81 13.84
N ILE A 259 -11.10 10.51 13.76
CA ILE A 259 -11.18 11.87 13.19
C ILE A 259 -10.34 12.86 14.02
N GLN A 260 -10.40 12.76 15.36
CA GLN A 260 -9.55 13.60 16.23
C GLN A 260 -8.05 13.32 16.02
N ASN A 261 -7.69 12.10 15.62
CA ASN A 261 -6.34 11.72 15.21
C ASN A 261 -6.01 12.02 13.74
N GLY A 262 -6.92 12.66 13.01
CA GLY A 262 -6.67 13.18 11.66
C GLY A 262 -7.18 12.31 10.52
N ALA A 263 -7.98 11.28 10.79
CA ALA A 263 -8.59 10.48 9.72
C ALA A 263 -9.45 11.37 8.80
N ARG A 264 -9.32 11.17 7.49
CA ARG A 264 -10.09 11.90 6.46
C ARG A 264 -11.21 11.08 5.85
N LEU A 265 -11.10 9.77 5.94
CA LEU A 265 -12.06 8.85 5.37
C LEU A 265 -12.27 7.69 6.34
N VAL A 266 -13.43 7.63 6.96
CA VAL A 266 -13.78 6.63 7.98
C VAL A 266 -14.83 5.68 7.44
N GLY A 267 -14.79 4.40 7.80
CA GLY A 267 -15.83 3.45 7.42
C GLY A 267 -15.70 2.13 8.17
N GLY A 268 -16.17 1.04 7.58
CA GLY A 268 -16.14 -0.27 8.22
C GLY A 268 -15.57 -1.39 7.34
N CYS A 269 -14.90 -2.36 7.96
CA CYS A 269 -14.47 -3.62 7.32
C CYS A 269 -15.43 -4.75 7.72
N CYS A 270 -14.92 -5.94 8.06
CA CYS A 270 -15.74 -7.08 8.42
C CYS A 270 -16.65 -6.81 9.63
N GLY A 271 -17.88 -7.31 9.56
CA GLY A 271 -18.91 -7.14 10.60
C GLY A 271 -19.80 -5.90 10.41
N THR A 272 -19.38 -4.91 9.61
CA THR A 272 -20.09 -3.63 9.52
C THR A 272 -21.20 -3.63 8.46
N ARG A 273 -22.41 -3.27 8.89
CA ARG A 273 -23.64 -3.22 8.09
C ARG A 273 -24.12 -1.77 7.91
N PRO A 274 -25.14 -1.47 7.07
CA PRO A 274 -25.60 -0.11 6.83
C PRO A 274 -25.89 0.71 8.09
N GLU A 275 -26.40 0.10 9.16
CA GLU A 275 -26.64 0.76 10.45
C GLU A 275 -25.37 1.32 11.10
N PHE A 276 -24.21 0.67 10.93
CA PHE A 276 -22.91 1.19 11.41
C PHE A 276 -22.47 2.42 10.61
N ILE A 277 -22.72 2.39 9.31
CA ILE A 277 -22.35 3.48 8.40
C ILE A 277 -23.25 4.69 8.64
N ALA A 278 -24.54 4.49 8.95
CA ALA A 278 -25.46 5.56 9.33
C ALA A 278 -24.99 6.30 10.58
N GLU A 279 -24.60 5.60 11.65
CA GLU A 279 -24.08 6.25 12.86
C GLU A 279 -22.71 6.90 12.62
N THR A 280 -21.83 6.25 11.85
CA THR A 280 -20.53 6.83 11.45
C THR A 280 -20.71 8.10 10.63
N SER A 281 -21.70 8.14 9.74
CA SER A 281 -22.00 9.30 8.90
C SER A 281 -22.52 10.48 9.71
N LYS A 282 -23.31 10.25 10.75
CA LYS A 282 -23.74 11.32 11.68
C LYS A 282 -22.51 11.94 12.34
N VAL A 283 -21.66 11.12 12.94
CA VAL A 283 -20.42 11.56 13.60
C VAL A 283 -19.51 12.34 12.65
N ALA A 284 -19.30 11.83 11.43
CA ALA A 284 -18.48 12.51 10.43
C ALA A 284 -19.06 13.87 10.03
N SER A 285 -20.37 13.97 9.85
CA SER A 285 -21.04 15.23 9.46
C SER A 285 -21.00 16.31 10.54
N GLU A 286 -20.89 15.92 11.81
CA GLU A 286 -20.81 16.82 12.97
C GLU A 286 -19.36 17.15 13.35
N SER A 287 -18.38 16.48 12.75
CA SER A 287 -16.96 16.64 13.07
C SER A 287 -16.25 17.58 12.08
N ASN A 288 -15.28 18.34 12.59
CA ASN A 288 -14.35 19.08 11.75
C ASN A 288 -13.13 18.22 11.41
N ALA A 289 -12.58 18.36 10.21
CA ALA A 289 -11.33 17.71 9.83
C ALA A 289 -10.15 18.28 10.64
N VAL A 290 -9.26 17.40 11.12
CA VAL A 290 -8.08 17.76 11.95
C VAL A 290 -6.80 17.48 11.17
N SER A 291 -5.98 18.50 10.87
CA SER A 291 -4.69 18.31 10.18
C SER A 291 -3.52 18.36 11.16
N PHE A 292 -2.47 17.62 10.85
CA PHE A 292 -1.17 17.67 11.54
C PHE A 292 -0.08 18.12 10.55
N PRO A 293 1.04 18.68 11.03
CA PRO A 293 2.15 19.06 10.17
C PRO A 293 2.71 17.86 9.41
N LEU A 294 2.89 18.01 8.10
CA LEU A 294 3.50 17.01 7.24
C LEU A 294 5.00 16.86 7.57
N ASN A 295 5.45 15.63 7.75
CA ASN A 295 6.87 15.28 7.86
C ASN A 295 7.25 14.37 6.68
N VAL A 296 8.22 14.78 5.87
CA VAL A 296 8.66 14.06 4.65
C VAL A 296 10.19 13.97 4.52
N ASP A 297 10.96 14.30 5.55
CA ASP A 297 12.42 14.40 5.47
C ASP A 297 13.12 13.14 5.98
N PHE A 298 12.95 12.02 5.26
CA PHE A 298 13.51 10.73 5.64
C PHE A 298 13.84 9.83 4.44
N ILE A 299 14.70 8.86 4.69
CA ILE A 299 14.87 7.65 3.88
C ILE A 299 14.46 6.43 4.69
N THR A 300 14.06 5.36 4.02
CA THR A 300 13.57 4.15 4.69
C THR A 300 14.09 2.88 4.03
N SER A 301 14.26 1.83 4.83
CA SER A 301 14.16 0.46 4.34
C SER A 301 12.70 0.00 4.43
N SER A 302 12.44 -1.30 4.27
CA SER A 302 11.13 -1.88 4.57
C SER A 302 10.76 -1.86 6.06
N THR A 303 11.71 -1.61 6.97
CA THR A 303 11.49 -1.73 8.43
C THR A 303 12.09 -0.62 9.29
N LYS A 304 12.95 0.23 8.73
CA LYS A 304 13.63 1.33 9.45
C LYS A 304 13.43 2.66 8.74
N VAL A 305 13.44 3.75 9.51
CA VAL A 305 13.40 5.15 9.03
C VAL A 305 14.62 5.87 9.56
N ILE A 306 15.27 6.67 8.72
CA ILE A 306 16.33 7.63 9.10
C ILE A 306 15.91 9.00 8.59
N SER A 307 15.92 10.02 9.46
CA SER A 307 15.67 11.40 9.06
C SER A 307 16.85 11.98 8.29
N PHE A 308 16.64 13.00 7.45
CA PHE A 308 17.75 13.66 6.75
C PHE A 308 18.77 14.28 7.69
N GLU A 309 18.34 14.76 8.86
CA GLU A 309 19.23 15.30 9.90
C GLU A 309 20.14 14.21 10.50
N ASP A 310 19.62 13.00 10.64
CA ASP A 310 20.33 11.87 11.22
C ASP A 310 21.28 11.18 10.24
N ILE A 311 21.12 11.36 8.93
CA ILE A 311 22.01 10.77 7.90
C ILE A 311 23.48 11.09 8.20
N LYS A 312 23.79 12.34 8.54
CA LYS A 312 25.17 12.81 8.83
C LYS A 312 25.81 12.19 10.06
N ARG A 313 24.98 11.70 11.00
CA ARG A 313 25.43 11.23 12.32
C ARG A 313 25.43 9.71 12.42
N THR A 314 24.95 9.04 11.39
CA THR A 314 24.76 7.60 11.37
C THR A 314 25.94 6.93 10.69
N ALA A 315 26.53 5.94 11.35
CA ALA A 315 27.57 5.11 10.75
C ALA A 315 27.04 4.42 9.48
N MET A 316 27.82 4.50 8.41
CA MET A 316 27.44 4.01 7.08
C MET A 316 28.38 2.89 6.64
N GLY A 317 27.81 1.71 6.42
CA GLY A 317 28.50 0.59 5.78
C GLY A 317 28.49 0.75 4.28
N TRP A 318 29.44 0.15 3.58
CA TRP A 318 29.61 0.29 2.14
C TRP A 318 29.63 -1.06 1.44
N ILE A 319 28.85 -1.17 0.37
CA ILE A 319 29.04 -2.16 -0.68
C ILE A 319 29.59 -1.37 -1.87
N ASP A 320 30.92 -1.29 -1.99
CA ASP A 320 31.61 -0.50 -3.02
C ASP A 320 32.51 -1.38 -3.87
N ILE A 321 32.13 -1.54 -5.13
CA ILE A 321 32.88 -2.34 -6.12
C ILE A 321 34.29 -1.77 -6.38
N ASN A 322 34.54 -0.50 -6.07
CA ASN A 322 35.84 0.13 -6.26
C ASN A 322 36.81 -0.11 -5.10
N MET A 323 36.30 -0.52 -3.93
CA MET A 323 37.11 -0.72 -2.73
C MET A 323 37.55 -2.18 -2.53
N GLU A 324 36.87 -3.14 -3.15
CA GLU A 324 37.11 -4.57 -2.95
C GLU A 324 37.38 -5.31 -4.28
N GLU A 325 38.63 -5.72 -4.50
CA GLU A 325 39.05 -6.41 -5.74
C GLU A 325 38.34 -7.75 -5.97
N THR A 326 38.07 -8.52 -4.91
CA THR A 326 37.34 -9.79 -5.02
C THR A 326 35.90 -9.55 -5.44
N LEU A 327 35.20 -8.66 -4.74
CA LEU A 327 33.84 -8.24 -5.05
C LEU A 327 33.72 -7.77 -6.50
N LYS A 328 34.65 -6.90 -6.92
CA LYS A 328 34.73 -6.40 -8.30
C LYS A 328 34.84 -7.52 -9.31
N LYS A 329 35.77 -8.46 -9.11
CA LYS A 329 35.98 -9.57 -10.03
C LYS A 329 34.72 -10.42 -10.16
N ASP A 330 34.07 -10.73 -9.05
CA ASP A 330 32.90 -11.61 -9.03
C ASP A 330 31.68 -10.94 -9.69
N LEU A 331 31.40 -9.68 -9.33
CA LEU A 331 30.30 -8.92 -9.93
C LEU A 331 30.51 -8.66 -11.43
N MET A 332 31.75 -8.40 -11.87
CA MET A 332 32.06 -8.29 -13.30
C MET A 332 31.90 -9.61 -14.06
N ALA A 333 31.96 -10.75 -13.38
CA ALA A 333 31.65 -12.06 -13.94
C ALA A 333 30.14 -12.39 -13.90
N GLY A 334 29.32 -11.49 -13.35
CA GLY A 334 27.88 -11.69 -13.16
C GLY A 334 27.53 -12.56 -11.95
N ASP A 335 28.50 -12.86 -11.09
CA ASP A 335 28.30 -13.62 -9.87
C ASP A 335 27.93 -12.67 -8.72
N VAL A 336 26.65 -12.68 -8.33
CA VAL A 336 26.13 -11.86 -7.23
C VAL A 336 26.15 -12.59 -5.88
N SER A 337 26.63 -13.83 -5.81
CA SER A 337 26.70 -14.57 -4.55
C SER A 337 27.66 -13.94 -3.54
N SER A 338 28.69 -13.24 -4.01
CA SER A 338 29.59 -12.45 -3.15
C SER A 338 28.88 -11.32 -2.40
N ILE A 339 27.74 -10.83 -2.92
CA ILE A 339 26.91 -9.85 -2.20
C ILE A 339 26.31 -10.45 -0.94
N THR A 340 25.95 -11.74 -0.97
CA THR A 340 25.39 -12.42 0.20
C THR A 340 26.40 -12.39 1.36
N ASP A 341 27.65 -12.72 1.09
CA ASP A 341 28.72 -12.71 2.09
C ASP A 341 28.96 -11.29 2.63
N THR A 342 29.14 -10.30 1.73
CA THR A 342 29.30 -8.89 2.15
C THR A 342 28.10 -8.39 2.96
N ALA A 343 26.88 -8.75 2.58
CA ALA A 343 25.67 -8.35 3.31
C ALA A 343 25.56 -9.02 4.68
N MET A 344 26.08 -10.24 4.83
CA MET A 344 26.16 -10.93 6.12
C MET A 344 27.19 -10.27 7.04
N ASP A 345 28.38 -9.94 6.53
CA ASP A 345 29.41 -9.22 7.29
C ASP A 345 28.89 -7.86 7.77
N LEU A 346 28.27 -7.08 6.87
CA LEU A 346 27.64 -5.80 7.22
C LEU A 346 26.47 -5.93 8.20
N MET A 347 25.83 -7.09 8.30
CA MET A 347 24.77 -7.34 9.27
C MET A 347 25.33 -7.54 10.69
N GLU A 348 26.54 -8.10 10.81
CA GLU A 348 27.22 -8.28 12.09
C GLU A 348 27.78 -6.96 12.64
N GLU A 349 28.00 -5.98 11.77
CA GLU A 349 28.43 -4.63 12.11
C GLU A 349 27.26 -3.68 12.47
N ASP A 350 27.50 -2.71 13.36
CA ASP A 350 26.47 -1.79 13.87
C ASP A 350 26.28 -0.54 12.98
N TYR A 351 26.12 -0.76 11.67
CA TYR A 351 25.78 0.34 10.75
C TYR A 351 24.30 0.67 10.79
N GLY A 352 23.99 1.97 10.77
CA GLY A 352 22.60 2.45 10.65
C GLY A 352 22.16 2.68 9.20
N LEU A 353 23.11 2.82 8.27
CA LEU A 353 22.89 3.03 6.84
C LEU A 353 23.81 2.14 6.00
N ILE A 354 23.40 1.86 4.76
CA ILE A 354 24.22 1.14 3.79
C ILE A 354 24.28 1.96 2.51
N ALA A 355 25.49 2.34 2.09
CA ALA A 355 25.73 2.92 0.78
C ALA A 355 26.13 1.81 -0.22
N ILE A 356 25.61 1.91 -1.44
CA ILE A 356 25.89 0.97 -2.52
C ILE A 356 26.43 1.76 -3.71
N ASP A 357 27.68 1.47 -4.10
CA ASP A 357 28.34 2.03 -5.27
C ASP A 357 28.86 0.89 -6.14
N VAL A 358 28.24 0.71 -7.31
CA VAL A 358 28.65 -0.27 -8.31
C VAL A 358 28.97 0.35 -9.67
N ASP A 359 29.09 1.68 -9.71
CA ASP A 359 29.31 2.43 -10.94
C ASP A 359 30.79 2.29 -11.37
N VAL A 360 31.06 1.34 -12.25
CA VAL A 360 32.37 1.17 -12.92
C VAL A 360 32.25 1.10 -14.44
N PRO A 361 33.25 1.57 -15.20
CA PRO A 361 33.23 1.47 -16.66
C PRO A 361 33.04 0.03 -17.14
N GLY A 362 32.07 -0.18 -18.03
CA GLY A 362 31.80 -1.48 -18.66
C GLY A 362 30.89 -2.42 -17.86
N VAL A 363 30.32 -1.97 -16.75
CA VAL A 363 29.34 -2.75 -15.96
C VAL A 363 27.96 -2.75 -16.61
N ASP A 364 27.22 -3.84 -16.43
CA ASP A 364 25.82 -3.95 -16.86
C ASP A 364 24.95 -2.95 -16.07
N GLU A 365 24.07 -2.23 -16.76
CA GLU A 365 23.14 -1.26 -16.16
C GLU A 365 22.19 -1.90 -15.13
N LEU A 366 21.96 -3.22 -15.20
CA LEU A 366 21.14 -3.98 -14.27
C LEU A 366 21.89 -4.42 -13.00
N LEU A 367 23.22 -4.32 -12.94
CA LEU A 367 23.99 -4.82 -11.80
C LEU A 367 23.53 -4.20 -10.47
N LEU A 368 23.31 -2.88 -10.43
CA LEU A 368 22.83 -2.19 -9.23
C LEU A 368 21.52 -2.80 -8.73
N SER A 369 20.59 -3.12 -9.63
CA SER A 369 19.31 -3.75 -9.26
C SER A 369 19.49 -5.17 -8.69
N HIS A 370 20.45 -5.94 -9.21
CA HIS A 370 20.76 -7.27 -8.68
C HIS A 370 21.40 -7.18 -7.29
N VAL A 371 22.37 -6.27 -7.11
CA VAL A 371 22.99 -6.02 -5.79
C VAL A 371 21.96 -5.55 -4.78
N VAL A 372 21.07 -4.62 -5.14
CA VAL A 372 19.99 -4.16 -4.26
C VAL A 372 19.00 -5.29 -3.95
N LYS A 373 18.64 -6.14 -4.92
CA LYS A 373 17.76 -7.31 -4.69
C LYS A 373 18.36 -8.26 -3.66
N GLU A 374 19.64 -8.55 -3.78
CA GLU A 374 20.34 -9.47 -2.87
C GLU A 374 20.54 -8.83 -1.49
N ALA A 375 21.15 -7.64 -1.43
CA ALA A 375 21.48 -6.97 -0.17
C ALA A 375 20.25 -6.70 0.72
N GLN A 376 19.12 -6.27 0.14
CA GLN A 376 17.90 -5.97 0.92
C GLN A 376 17.20 -7.20 1.50
N THR A 377 17.62 -8.41 1.11
CA THR A 377 17.14 -9.66 1.71
C THR A 377 17.69 -9.84 3.13
N TYR A 378 18.90 -9.35 3.37
CA TYR A 378 19.64 -9.52 4.62
C TYR A 378 19.66 -8.22 5.44
N LEU A 379 19.95 -7.10 4.79
CA LEU A 379 20.15 -5.81 5.44
C LEU A 379 18.82 -5.10 5.68
N LYS A 380 18.62 -4.64 6.93
CA LYS A 380 17.41 -3.92 7.35
C LYS A 380 17.60 -2.41 7.39
N GLN A 381 18.82 -1.93 7.18
CA GLN A 381 19.21 -0.53 7.13
C GLN A 381 18.64 0.14 5.86
N PRO A 382 18.25 1.42 5.91
CA PRO A 382 17.96 2.20 4.71
C PRO A 382 19.17 2.29 3.78
N PHE A 383 18.93 2.26 2.47
CA PHE A 383 19.97 2.26 1.46
C PHE A 383 20.16 3.64 0.85
N ILE A 384 21.42 3.95 0.55
CA ILE A 384 21.84 5.09 -0.24
C ILE A 384 22.48 4.56 -1.52
N LEU A 385 21.85 4.79 -2.66
CA LEU A 385 22.34 4.31 -3.96
C LEU A 385 23.17 5.41 -4.61
N LYS A 386 24.42 5.11 -4.95
CA LYS A 386 25.30 6.04 -5.67
C LYS A 386 25.35 5.63 -7.13
N SER A 387 24.76 6.45 -8.00
CA SER A 387 24.88 6.27 -9.45
C SER A 387 24.51 7.54 -10.21
N ASP A 388 25.23 7.81 -11.30
CA ASP A 388 24.86 8.85 -12.27
C ASP A 388 24.09 8.27 -13.47
N ASN A 389 23.91 6.95 -13.56
CA ASN A 389 23.24 6.28 -14.67
C ASN A 389 21.71 6.18 -14.44
N PRO A 390 20.88 6.86 -15.25
CA PRO A 390 19.43 6.85 -15.08
C PRO A 390 18.81 5.44 -15.13
N LYS A 391 19.28 4.56 -16.03
CA LYS A 391 18.71 3.22 -16.17
C LYS A 391 19.08 2.31 -15.00
N SER A 392 20.31 2.43 -14.48
CA SER A 392 20.72 1.72 -13.28
C SER A 392 19.87 2.12 -12.08
N LEU A 393 19.63 3.42 -11.91
CA LEU A 393 18.74 3.95 -10.87
C LEU A 393 17.30 3.48 -11.06
N GLU A 394 16.72 3.58 -12.26
CA GLU A 394 15.35 3.13 -12.52
C GLU A 394 15.17 1.64 -12.20
N ALA A 395 16.09 0.79 -12.66
CA ALA A 395 16.03 -0.65 -12.38
C ALA A 395 16.12 -0.96 -10.87
N ALA A 396 17.02 -0.29 -10.15
CA ALA A 396 17.21 -0.53 -8.72
C ALA A 396 16.09 0.04 -7.84
N LEU A 397 15.64 1.26 -8.12
CA LEU A 397 14.58 1.93 -7.35
C LEU A 397 13.21 1.27 -7.54
N ARG A 398 12.95 0.71 -8.73
CA ARG A 398 11.75 -0.09 -9.00
C ARG A 398 11.60 -1.24 -8.00
N ILE A 399 12.69 -1.93 -7.68
CA ILE A 399 12.68 -3.14 -6.83
C ILE A 399 13.03 -2.89 -5.36
N TYR A 400 13.56 -1.71 -5.00
CA TYR A 400 13.95 -1.40 -3.63
C TYR A 400 12.73 -1.27 -2.69
N LYS A 401 12.65 -2.02 -1.60
CA LYS A 401 11.44 -2.10 -0.74
C LYS A 401 11.19 -0.88 0.18
N GLY A 402 12.00 0.17 0.09
CA GLY A 402 11.88 1.38 0.91
C GLY A 402 11.90 2.67 0.09
N ARG A 403 12.20 3.79 0.76
CA ARG A 403 12.54 5.08 0.15
C ARG A 403 14.06 5.25 0.15
N ALA A 404 14.68 5.09 -1.01
CA ALA A 404 16.13 5.20 -1.12
C ALA A 404 16.59 6.67 -1.03
N GLY A 405 17.74 6.87 -0.38
CA GLY A 405 18.58 8.03 -0.67
C GLY A 405 19.37 7.78 -1.94
N VAL A 406 19.63 8.81 -2.73
CA VAL A 406 20.46 8.71 -3.94
C VAL A 406 21.56 9.77 -3.91
N ILE A 407 22.79 9.35 -4.19
CA ILE A 407 23.92 10.25 -4.46
C ILE A 407 24.11 10.26 -5.98
N THR A 408 23.79 11.39 -6.60
CA THR A 408 23.80 11.53 -8.05
C THR A 408 23.96 12.99 -8.46
N LYS A 409 24.54 13.23 -9.63
CA LYS A 409 24.52 14.55 -10.27
C LYS A 409 23.10 14.87 -10.73
N ALA A 410 22.60 16.02 -10.30
CA ALA A 410 21.25 16.46 -10.68
C ALA A 410 21.09 16.55 -12.20
N SER A 411 20.03 15.96 -12.72
CA SER A 411 19.58 16.09 -14.10
C SER A 411 18.07 15.82 -14.16
N ASP A 412 17.37 16.46 -15.10
CA ASP A 412 15.91 16.34 -15.23
C ASP A 412 15.45 14.87 -15.34
N CYS A 413 16.20 14.06 -16.09
CA CYS A 413 15.90 12.63 -16.26
C CYS A 413 16.03 11.84 -14.94
N VAL A 414 17.04 12.15 -14.13
CA VAL A 414 17.22 11.49 -12.82
C VAL A 414 16.15 11.98 -11.85
N ASP A 415 15.85 13.27 -11.82
CA ASP A 415 14.82 13.83 -10.93
C ASP A 415 13.43 13.23 -11.20
N GLU A 416 13.08 13.01 -12.48
CA GLU A 416 11.84 12.28 -12.85
C GLU A 416 11.83 10.83 -12.33
N ILE A 417 12.95 10.12 -12.42
CA ILE A 417 13.08 8.75 -11.90
C ILE A 417 12.97 8.72 -10.37
N LEU A 418 13.65 9.66 -9.69
CA LEU A 418 13.58 9.77 -8.23
C LEU A 418 12.14 10.05 -7.79
N TYR A 419 11.46 10.99 -8.45
CA TYR A 419 10.05 11.29 -8.19
C TYR A 419 9.15 10.07 -8.42
N LYS A 420 9.31 9.37 -9.56
CA LYS A 420 8.51 8.20 -9.93
C LYS A 420 8.59 7.07 -8.91
N TYR A 421 9.77 6.84 -8.33
CA TYR A 421 9.99 5.75 -7.37
C TYR A 421 10.07 6.21 -5.91
N GLY A 422 9.76 7.47 -5.64
CA GLY A 422 9.74 8.05 -4.30
C GLY A 422 11.10 8.19 -3.63
N ALA A 423 12.19 8.13 -4.40
CA ALA A 423 13.55 8.31 -3.92
C ALA A 423 13.89 9.79 -3.79
N VAL A 424 14.99 10.09 -3.11
CA VAL A 424 15.41 11.48 -2.85
C VAL A 424 16.91 11.64 -2.99
N ASN A 425 17.34 12.73 -3.64
CA ASN A 425 18.76 13.06 -3.73
C ASN A 425 19.26 13.51 -2.35
N VAL A 426 20.20 12.77 -1.78
CA VAL A 426 20.78 13.03 -0.45
C VAL A 426 22.22 13.54 -0.51
N GLY A 427 22.77 13.81 -1.71
CA GLY A 427 24.16 14.24 -1.87
C GLY A 427 24.52 15.47 -1.04
N GLY A 428 23.60 16.44 -0.87
CA GLY A 428 23.81 17.62 -0.03
C GLY A 428 23.82 17.35 1.48
N PHE A 429 23.27 16.21 1.91
CA PHE A 429 23.27 15.79 3.31
C PHE A 429 24.46 14.91 3.65
N ILE A 430 25.24 14.47 2.67
CA ILE A 430 26.46 13.70 2.87
C ILE A 430 27.58 14.67 2.51
N SER A 431 27.99 15.50 3.47
CA SER A 431 29.11 16.40 3.24
C SER A 431 30.35 15.59 2.87
N ASN A 432 31.03 16.01 1.81
CA ASN A 432 32.40 15.60 1.49
C ASN A 432 33.28 15.86 2.72
N GLU A 433 33.42 14.87 3.59
CA GLU A 433 34.63 14.72 4.37
C GLU A 433 35.46 13.67 3.63
N GLU A 434 36.49 14.20 2.96
CA GLU A 434 37.64 13.48 2.40
C GLU A 434 38.31 12.56 3.42
#